data_AF-A0A9D0NZE9-F1
#
_entry.id   AF-A0A9D0NZE9-F1
#
_cell.length_a   1.000
_cell.length_b   1.000
_cell.length_c   1.000
_cell.angle_alpha   90.00
_cell.angle_beta   90.00
_cell.angle_gamma   90.00
#
_symmetry.space_group_name_H-M   'P 1'
#
loop_
_entity.id
_entity.type
_entity.pdbx_description
1 polymer ?
#
loop_
_entity_poly.entity_id
_entity_poly.type
_entity_poly.pdbx_seq_one_letter_code
_entity_poly.pdbx_strand_id
1 'polypeptide(L)'
;MHINNINALFVNRKRSQATDGLMACLCLSLILLTGGCASTAKLTQSPFADIHLHFSYTHDEVITPEQAINILEKNNVVLGIVSSEPSDYALKLAKVGSGWIIPFASPYYKSGNRLNWYLDKNLVSEIRKLLDSGEYAGIGEVHLTAGIGPHRENPVFTGLLQLAREYELPFLIHTDAGNYRYFLPICKKYPDIRFIWAHAGGIFGPEDLKPVMEACANVWLDLAARDPWHYAGLADAEGELFPGWREFIIQYQDRIMTGSDPVWNAFQIYRWYEADEGWDHYDDFLQFHRNWLMKMPPSVAEKIRLTNAQRFFSIRGRMD
;
A
#
# COMPACT_ATOMS: atom_id res chain seq x y z
N MET A 1 -1.01 -54.73 61.40
CA MET A 1 -0.49 -55.22 62.70
C MET A 1 0.02 -54.02 63.47
N HIS A 2 -0.26 -54.03 64.75
CA HIS A 2 -0.32 -52.90 65.67
C HIS A 2 1.03 -52.29 66.07
N ILE A 3 0.98 -50.99 66.39
CA ILE A 3 1.55 -50.36 67.61
C ILE A 3 3.08 -50.17 67.60
N ASN A 4 3.55 -48.92 67.47
CA ASN A 4 3.77 -47.94 68.55
C ASN A 4 4.93 -48.31 69.50
N ASN A 5 5.75 -47.29 69.74
CA ASN A 5 6.18 -46.80 71.04
C ASN A 5 7.66 -46.91 71.48
N ILE A 6 8.20 -45.69 71.69
CA ILE A 6 8.85 -45.20 72.93
C ILE A 6 10.31 -45.62 73.16
N ASN A 7 11.23 -44.63 73.17
CA ASN A 7 11.79 -44.13 74.44
C ASN A 7 12.71 -42.90 74.25
N ALA A 8 12.47 -41.94 75.14
CA ALA A 8 13.24 -40.73 75.36
C ALA A 8 14.45 -41.02 76.26
N LEU A 9 15.41 -40.08 76.33
CA LEU A 9 16.35 -39.75 77.43
C LEU A 9 17.34 -38.70 76.88
N PHE A 10 17.90 -37.70 77.57
CA PHE A 10 17.69 -36.96 78.82
C PHE A 10 18.78 -35.84 78.80
N VAL A 11 18.48 -34.63 79.30
CA VAL A 11 19.39 -33.69 80.02
C VAL A 11 20.60 -33.06 79.27
N ASN A 12 21.11 -31.85 79.52
CA ASN A 12 20.71 -30.55 80.11
C ASN A 12 21.95 -29.61 79.96
N ARG A 13 21.75 -28.35 79.56
CA ARG A 13 22.53 -27.12 79.91
C ARG A 13 24.08 -27.04 79.73
N LYS A 14 24.58 -26.12 78.88
CA LYS A 14 25.08 -24.74 79.22
C LYS A 14 25.84 -24.04 78.05
N ARG A 15 25.64 -22.70 77.99
CA ARG A 15 26.29 -21.58 77.27
C ARG A 15 27.72 -21.74 76.70
N SER A 16 27.95 -21.17 75.50
CA SER A 16 29.01 -20.19 75.18
C SER A 16 28.86 -19.63 73.75
N GLN A 17 29.56 -18.54 73.45
CA GLN A 17 29.35 -17.49 72.45
C GLN A 17 29.78 -17.79 70.99
N ALA A 18 29.23 -16.95 70.10
CA ALA A 18 29.77 -16.41 68.83
C ALA A 18 30.12 -17.38 67.69
N THR A 19 29.46 -17.19 66.53
CA THR A 19 30.04 -16.57 65.31
C THR A 19 29.04 -16.66 64.16
N ASP A 20 29.10 -15.66 63.29
CA ASP A 20 28.31 -15.48 62.07
C ASP A 20 28.36 -16.69 61.11
N GLY A 21 27.25 -16.95 60.42
CA GLY A 21 27.19 -18.00 59.41
C GLY A 21 25.79 -18.22 58.83
N LEU A 22 25.57 -17.63 57.65
CA LEU A 22 24.46 -17.84 56.73
C LEU A 22 24.04 -19.33 56.60
N MET A 23 22.76 -19.68 56.85
CA MET A 23 22.08 -20.76 56.10
C MET A 23 20.58 -20.88 56.36
N ALA A 24 19.85 -20.98 55.24
CA ALA A 24 18.65 -21.76 54.97
C ALA A 24 17.32 -21.49 55.72
N CYS A 25 16.37 -21.01 54.91
CA CYS A 25 15.09 -21.65 54.63
C CYS A 25 14.24 -22.10 55.83
N LEU A 26 13.18 -21.35 56.11
CA LEU A 26 11.80 -21.81 55.89
C LEU A 26 10.86 -20.62 56.07
N CYS A 27 10.36 -20.07 54.97
CA CYS A 27 9.14 -19.26 54.99
C CYS A 27 8.24 -19.77 53.89
N LEU A 28 7.08 -20.26 54.30
CA LEU A 28 5.90 -20.51 53.49
C LEU A 28 5.68 -19.30 52.57
N SER A 29 5.82 -19.52 51.27
CA SER A 29 5.33 -18.57 50.28
C SER A 29 4.12 -19.19 49.60
N LEU A 30 2.97 -18.65 49.97
CA LEU A 30 1.67 -18.76 49.32
C LEU A 30 1.85 -18.67 47.79
N ILE A 31 1.54 -19.75 47.07
CA ILE A 31 1.41 -19.68 45.61
C ILE A 31 0.09 -18.97 45.33
N LEU A 32 0.14 -17.64 45.25
CA LEU A 32 -0.90 -16.84 44.62
C LEU A 32 -0.83 -17.10 43.12
N LEU A 33 -1.86 -17.80 42.62
CA LEU A 33 -2.19 -17.86 41.20
C LEU A 33 -2.44 -16.44 40.68
N THR A 34 -1.40 -15.75 40.23
CA THR A 34 -1.57 -14.66 39.27
C THR A 34 -1.59 -15.28 37.89
N GLY A 35 -2.78 -15.73 37.48
CA GLY A 35 -3.13 -15.88 36.08
C GLY A 35 -3.02 -14.52 35.41
N GLY A 36 -1.79 -14.14 35.05
CA GLY A 36 -1.55 -13.08 34.10
C GLY A 36 -2.01 -13.62 32.75
N CYS A 37 -3.29 -13.40 32.43
CA CYS A 37 -3.68 -13.21 31.04
C CYS A 37 -2.87 -11.99 30.55
N ALA A 38 -1.64 -12.22 30.13
CA ALA A 38 -1.04 -11.42 29.10
C ALA A 38 -1.94 -11.67 27.89
N SER A 39 -3.00 -10.88 27.76
CA SER A 39 -3.52 -10.57 26.44
C SER A 39 -2.31 -10.09 25.67
N THR A 40 -1.76 -10.97 24.84
CA THR A 40 -0.92 -10.53 23.74
C THR A 40 -1.82 -9.55 23.01
N ALA A 41 -1.62 -8.26 23.25
CA ALA A 41 -2.12 -7.26 22.35
C ALA A 41 -1.52 -7.67 21.02
N LYS A 42 -2.32 -8.31 20.15
CA LYS A 42 -2.02 -8.32 18.73
C LYS A 42 -1.72 -6.87 18.46
N LEU A 43 -0.47 -6.55 18.15
CA LEU A 43 -0.14 -5.27 17.55
C LEU A 43 -0.98 -5.25 16.29
N THR A 44 -2.18 -4.68 16.38
CA THR A 44 -3.04 -4.47 15.24
C THR A 44 -2.21 -3.56 14.36
N GLN A 45 -1.72 -4.10 13.25
CA GLN A 45 -0.88 -3.37 12.32
C GLN A 45 -1.51 -2.01 12.09
N SER A 46 -0.74 -0.92 12.11
CA SER A 46 -1.37 0.39 11.99
C SER A 46 -2.12 0.55 10.66
N PRO A 47 -3.25 1.27 10.61
CA PRO A 47 -4.10 1.33 9.42
C PRO A 47 -3.35 1.85 8.20
N PHE A 48 -3.63 1.27 7.04
CA PHE A 48 -2.96 1.55 5.78
C PHE A 48 -3.97 1.97 4.70
N ALA A 49 -3.62 2.93 3.87
CA ALA A 49 -4.33 3.21 2.63
C ALA A 49 -3.49 2.67 1.47
N ASP A 50 -4.07 1.77 0.68
CA ASP A 50 -3.47 1.24 -0.52
C ASP A 50 -4.02 1.97 -1.75
N ILE A 51 -3.26 2.93 -2.26
CA ILE A 51 -3.73 3.78 -3.36
C ILE A 51 -3.50 3.18 -4.74
N HIS A 52 -3.00 1.94 -4.83
CA HIS A 52 -2.67 1.29 -6.10
C HIS A 52 -2.90 -0.21 -6.03
N LEU A 53 -4.14 -0.63 -6.28
CA LEU A 53 -4.54 -2.02 -6.43
C LEU A 53 -4.87 -2.33 -7.89
N HIS A 54 -4.59 -3.57 -8.30
CA HIS A 54 -5.11 -4.17 -9.51
C HIS A 54 -5.98 -5.38 -9.16
N PHE A 55 -7.14 -5.46 -9.78
CA PHE A 55 -7.99 -6.65 -9.76
C PHE A 55 -8.53 -6.90 -11.16
N SER A 56 -7.65 -7.32 -12.06
CA SER A 56 -7.94 -7.67 -13.45
C SER A 56 -8.51 -9.08 -13.61
N TYR A 57 -9.00 -9.40 -14.80
CA TYR A 57 -9.54 -10.73 -15.12
C TYR A 57 -8.54 -11.87 -14.86
N THR A 58 -7.25 -11.61 -15.07
CA THR A 58 -6.16 -12.56 -14.80
C THR A 58 -6.02 -12.91 -13.31
N HIS A 59 -6.38 -12.00 -12.40
CA HIS A 59 -6.40 -12.29 -10.97
C HIS A 59 -7.66 -13.08 -10.59
N ASP A 60 -8.82 -12.72 -11.16
CA ASP A 60 -10.11 -13.38 -10.89
C ASP A 60 -10.12 -14.87 -11.31
N GLU A 61 -9.13 -15.31 -12.11
CA GLU A 61 -8.90 -16.73 -12.44
C GLU A 61 -8.38 -17.56 -11.26
N VAL A 62 -7.68 -16.94 -10.30
CA VAL A 62 -6.98 -17.63 -9.21
C VAL A 62 -7.38 -17.15 -7.82
N ILE A 63 -7.97 -15.96 -7.69
CA ILE A 63 -8.44 -15.40 -6.42
C ILE A 63 -9.80 -14.72 -6.57
N THR A 64 -10.74 -14.98 -5.65
CA THR A 64 -12.04 -14.31 -5.66
C THR A 64 -11.97 -12.90 -5.04
N PRO A 65 -12.90 -11.99 -5.37
CA PRO A 65 -12.98 -10.67 -4.72
C PRO A 65 -13.06 -10.75 -3.18
N GLU A 66 -13.78 -11.72 -2.62
CA GLU A 66 -13.87 -11.93 -1.17
C GLU A 66 -12.53 -12.34 -0.55
N GLN A 67 -11.77 -13.20 -1.23
CA GLN A 67 -10.44 -13.58 -0.77
C GLN A 67 -9.48 -12.38 -0.81
N ALA A 68 -9.50 -11.59 -1.90
CA ALA A 68 -8.71 -10.37 -2.00
C ALA A 68 -9.07 -9.36 -0.90
N ILE A 69 -10.36 -9.11 -0.64
CA ILE A 69 -10.79 -8.24 0.47
C ILE A 69 -10.32 -8.78 1.84
N ASN A 70 -10.43 -10.09 2.08
CA ASN A 70 -9.94 -10.68 3.34
C ASN A 70 -8.43 -10.46 3.53
N ILE A 71 -7.64 -10.48 2.45
CA ILE A 71 -6.20 -10.16 2.49
C ILE A 71 -5.98 -8.70 2.88
N LEU A 72 -6.73 -7.76 2.29
CA LEU A 72 -6.68 -6.33 2.65
C LEU A 72 -7.04 -6.09 4.12
N GLU A 73 -8.12 -6.71 4.60
CA GLU A 73 -8.56 -6.60 6.01
C GLU A 73 -7.53 -7.20 6.98
N LYS A 74 -6.94 -8.34 6.65
CA LYS A 74 -5.85 -8.97 7.44
C LYS A 74 -4.65 -8.03 7.60
N ASN A 75 -4.37 -7.19 6.60
CA ASN A 75 -3.30 -6.20 6.61
C ASN A 75 -3.73 -4.82 7.17
N ASN A 76 -4.94 -4.72 7.73
CA ASN A 76 -5.53 -3.47 8.22
C ASN A 76 -5.52 -2.34 7.19
N VAL A 77 -5.83 -2.67 5.93
CA VAL A 77 -6.10 -1.68 4.90
C VAL A 77 -7.50 -1.11 5.12
N VAL A 78 -7.60 0.21 5.17
CA VAL A 78 -8.84 0.94 5.49
C VAL A 78 -9.30 1.88 4.38
N LEU A 79 -8.55 1.92 3.29
CA LEU A 79 -8.85 2.65 2.06
C LEU A 79 -8.06 2.00 0.93
N GLY A 80 -8.72 1.56 -0.13
CA GLY A 80 -8.09 0.94 -1.30
C GLY A 80 -8.54 1.61 -2.58
N ILE A 81 -7.65 1.84 -3.54
CA ILE A 81 -7.98 2.38 -4.86
C ILE A 81 -7.65 1.29 -5.87
N VAL A 82 -8.64 0.86 -6.65
CA VAL A 82 -8.49 -0.28 -7.56
C VAL A 82 -8.74 0.13 -9.00
N SER A 83 -7.84 -0.31 -9.88
CA SER A 83 -8.06 -0.31 -11.33
C SER A 83 -7.98 -1.75 -11.87
N SER A 84 -8.42 -1.96 -13.10
CA SER A 84 -8.46 -3.30 -13.68
C SER A 84 -8.48 -3.30 -15.20
N GLU A 85 -8.23 -4.49 -15.75
CA GLU A 85 -8.53 -4.88 -17.12
C GLU A 85 -9.41 -6.15 -17.08
N PRO A 86 -10.59 -6.19 -17.71
CA PRO A 86 -11.38 -5.04 -18.13
C PRO A 86 -11.75 -4.13 -16.94
N SER A 87 -12.09 -2.86 -17.20
CA SER A 87 -12.35 -1.85 -16.16
C SER A 87 -13.47 -2.19 -15.16
N ASP A 88 -14.41 -3.07 -15.51
CA ASP A 88 -15.54 -3.45 -14.64
C ASP A 88 -15.15 -4.46 -13.54
N TYR A 89 -13.97 -5.09 -13.63
CA TYR A 89 -13.49 -5.97 -12.56
C TYR A 89 -13.12 -5.18 -11.28
N ALA A 90 -12.72 -3.92 -11.41
CA ALA A 90 -12.57 -3.00 -10.29
C ALA A 90 -13.87 -2.87 -9.48
N LEU A 91 -15.03 -2.92 -10.15
CA LEU A 91 -16.34 -2.87 -9.48
C LEU A 91 -16.65 -4.16 -8.72
N LYS A 92 -16.14 -5.32 -9.15
CA LYS A 92 -16.28 -6.58 -8.40
C LYS A 92 -15.64 -6.46 -7.02
N LEU A 93 -14.40 -5.97 -6.96
CA LEU A 93 -13.70 -5.75 -5.69
C LEU A 93 -14.36 -4.63 -4.87
N ALA A 94 -14.73 -3.53 -5.51
CA ALA A 94 -15.40 -2.40 -4.84
C ALA A 94 -16.73 -2.79 -4.18
N LYS A 95 -17.51 -3.68 -4.83
CA LYS A 95 -18.77 -4.18 -4.31
C LYS A 95 -18.59 -4.96 -3.01
N VAL A 96 -17.57 -5.79 -2.90
CA VAL A 96 -17.27 -6.54 -1.66
C VAL A 96 -16.71 -5.61 -0.60
N GLY A 97 -15.78 -4.72 -0.99
CA GLY A 97 -15.15 -3.73 -0.11
C GLY A 97 -16.08 -2.60 0.37
N SER A 98 -17.35 -2.55 -0.04
CA SER A 98 -18.40 -1.75 0.61
C SER A 98 -18.03 -0.29 0.95
N GLY A 99 -17.46 0.45 0.00
CA GLY A 99 -17.27 1.91 0.08
C GLY A 99 -15.90 2.38 0.57
N TRP A 100 -15.03 1.50 1.10
CA TRP A 100 -13.62 1.85 1.35
C TRP A 100 -12.68 1.39 0.22
N ILE A 101 -13.21 0.67 -0.78
CA ILE A 101 -12.55 0.40 -2.05
C ILE A 101 -13.12 1.33 -3.13
N ILE A 102 -12.26 2.12 -3.75
CA ILE A 102 -12.58 3.17 -4.71
C ILE A 102 -12.15 2.73 -6.11
N PRO A 103 -13.09 2.44 -7.03
CA PRO A 103 -12.76 1.98 -8.37
C PRO A 103 -12.41 3.15 -9.31
N PHE A 104 -11.38 2.95 -10.12
CA PHE A 104 -10.98 3.86 -11.20
C PHE A 104 -11.40 3.28 -12.56
N ALA A 105 -11.87 4.16 -13.44
CA ALA A 105 -12.19 3.80 -14.82
C ALA A 105 -10.88 3.68 -15.60
N SER A 106 -10.55 2.46 -16.02
CA SER A 106 -9.32 2.17 -16.74
C SER A 106 -9.54 2.30 -18.26
N PRO A 107 -8.55 2.81 -19.03
CA PRO A 107 -8.59 2.76 -20.50
C PRO A 107 -8.69 1.31 -21.02
N TYR A 108 -8.40 0.32 -20.19
CA TYR A 108 -8.51 -1.09 -20.50
C TYR A 108 -9.94 -1.59 -20.30
N TYR A 109 -10.91 -0.96 -20.96
CA TYR A 109 -12.33 -1.26 -20.78
C TYR A 109 -12.76 -2.63 -21.38
N LYS A 110 -11.86 -3.30 -22.12
CA LYS A 110 -12.00 -4.66 -22.66
C LYS A 110 -10.66 -5.38 -22.57
N SER A 111 -10.66 -6.70 -22.52
CA SER A 111 -9.42 -7.47 -22.42
C SER A 111 -8.55 -7.34 -23.68
N GLY A 112 -7.24 -7.23 -23.47
CA GLY A 112 -6.22 -7.25 -24.49
C GLY A 112 -6.05 -5.98 -25.31
N ASN A 113 -6.58 -4.86 -24.84
CA ASN A 113 -6.29 -3.55 -25.43
C ASN A 113 -5.17 -2.78 -24.70
N ARG A 114 -4.56 -3.34 -23.65
CA ARG A 114 -3.53 -2.65 -22.84
C ARG A 114 -2.36 -2.07 -23.63
N LEU A 115 -1.91 -2.75 -24.68
CA LEU A 115 -0.76 -2.32 -25.49
C LEU A 115 -1.10 -1.26 -26.54
N ASN A 116 -2.38 -1.10 -26.90
CA ASN A 116 -2.80 -0.28 -28.05
C ASN A 116 -4.05 0.57 -27.81
N TRP A 117 -4.47 0.73 -26.55
CA TRP A 117 -5.65 1.50 -26.13
C TRP A 117 -5.74 2.88 -26.78
N TYR A 118 -4.60 3.55 -26.95
CA TYR A 118 -4.50 4.90 -27.50
C TYR A 118 -4.74 4.99 -29.02
N LEU A 119 -4.92 3.85 -29.69
CA LEU A 119 -5.34 3.76 -31.11
C LEU A 119 -6.85 3.59 -31.26
N ASP A 120 -7.57 3.26 -30.19
CA ASP A 120 -9.01 3.01 -30.23
C ASP A 120 -9.78 4.34 -30.22
N LYS A 121 -10.38 4.68 -31.37
CA LYS A 121 -11.13 5.92 -31.58
C LYS A 121 -12.42 5.99 -30.74
N ASN A 122 -12.93 4.86 -30.25
CA ASN A 122 -14.13 4.81 -29.43
C ASN A 122 -13.82 4.90 -27.93
N LEU A 123 -12.55 4.77 -27.54
CA LEU A 123 -12.14 4.66 -26.13
C LEU A 123 -12.70 5.80 -25.27
N VAL A 124 -12.56 7.05 -25.71
CA VAL A 124 -13.03 8.22 -24.94
C VAL A 124 -14.54 8.16 -24.72
N SER A 125 -15.33 7.72 -25.72
CA SER A 125 -16.78 7.55 -25.55
C SER A 125 -17.14 6.39 -24.64
N GLU A 126 -16.37 5.30 -24.63
CA GLU A 126 -16.62 4.17 -23.73
C GLU A 126 -16.27 4.54 -22.28
N ILE A 127 -15.14 5.22 -22.04
CA ILE A 127 -14.81 5.71 -20.70
C ILE A 127 -15.84 6.72 -20.21
N ARG A 128 -16.35 7.61 -21.07
CA ARG A 128 -17.45 8.50 -20.70
C ARG A 128 -18.67 7.73 -20.18
N LYS A 129 -19.10 6.67 -20.88
CA LYS A 129 -20.24 5.84 -20.42
C LYS A 129 -19.99 5.21 -19.05
N LEU A 130 -18.75 4.76 -18.78
CA LEU A 130 -18.38 4.25 -17.46
C LEU A 130 -18.48 5.34 -16.40
N LEU A 131 -17.96 6.54 -16.68
CA LEU A 131 -18.03 7.67 -15.75
C LEU A 131 -19.48 8.14 -15.50
N ASP A 132 -20.34 8.10 -16.53
CA ASP A 132 -21.76 8.45 -16.43
C ASP A 132 -22.56 7.51 -15.53
N SER A 133 -22.07 6.29 -15.24
CA SER A 133 -22.74 5.40 -14.27
C SER A 133 -22.64 5.92 -12.83
N GLY A 134 -21.67 6.81 -12.55
CA GLY A 134 -21.39 7.33 -11.21
C GLY A 134 -20.63 6.35 -10.30
N GLU A 135 -20.30 5.15 -10.78
CA GLU A 135 -19.64 4.12 -9.96
C GLU A 135 -18.13 4.31 -9.85
N TYR A 136 -17.51 5.07 -10.76
CA TYR A 136 -16.07 5.31 -10.79
C TYR A 136 -15.69 6.67 -10.20
N ALA A 137 -14.54 6.72 -9.54
CA ALA A 137 -14.06 7.90 -8.82
C ALA A 137 -12.66 8.37 -9.21
N GLY A 138 -12.19 7.90 -10.37
CA GLY A 138 -10.92 8.30 -10.97
C GLY A 138 -10.78 7.72 -12.38
N ILE A 139 -9.75 8.15 -13.09
CA ILE A 139 -9.34 7.55 -14.37
C ILE A 139 -7.94 6.98 -14.23
N GLY A 140 -7.75 5.72 -14.63
CA GLY A 140 -6.45 5.05 -14.67
C GLY A 140 -6.52 3.58 -14.26
N GLU A 141 -5.38 2.89 -14.22
CA GLU A 141 -4.04 3.38 -14.53
C GLU A 141 -3.79 3.61 -16.04
N VAL A 142 -3.42 4.84 -16.43
CA VAL A 142 -3.12 5.17 -17.84
C VAL A 142 -1.62 5.08 -18.11
N HIS A 143 -1.24 4.09 -18.93
CA HIS A 143 0.16 3.82 -19.25
C HIS A 143 0.67 4.61 -20.45
N LEU A 144 1.80 5.29 -20.26
CA LEU A 144 2.60 5.97 -21.28
C LEU A 144 3.99 5.30 -21.33
N THR A 145 4.19 4.42 -22.30
CA THR A 145 5.41 3.59 -22.39
C THR A 145 6.38 4.17 -23.42
N ALA A 146 7.65 4.31 -23.04
CA ALA A 146 8.69 4.79 -23.95
C ALA A 146 8.79 3.92 -25.21
N GLY A 147 8.89 4.56 -26.38
CA GLY A 147 9.05 3.86 -27.67
C GLY A 147 7.78 3.18 -28.20
N ILE A 148 6.75 2.99 -27.38
CA ILE A 148 5.45 2.41 -27.79
C ILE A 148 4.40 3.51 -27.94
N GLY A 149 4.36 4.47 -27.00
CA GLY A 149 3.41 5.58 -27.01
C GLY A 149 2.36 5.49 -25.90
N PRO A 150 1.29 6.30 -25.97
CA PRO A 150 1.02 7.32 -26.99
C PRO A 150 1.90 8.57 -26.86
N HIS A 151 1.96 9.37 -27.94
CA HIS A 151 2.48 10.75 -27.92
C HIS A 151 1.58 11.68 -27.09
N ARG A 152 2.11 12.78 -26.54
CA ARG A 152 1.37 13.66 -25.59
C ARG A 152 0.14 14.33 -26.19
N GLU A 153 0.16 14.56 -27.49
CA GLU A 153 -0.90 15.18 -28.29
C GLU A 153 -1.81 14.13 -28.93
N ASN A 154 -1.67 12.85 -28.59
CA ASN A 154 -2.59 11.82 -29.06
C ASN A 154 -4.03 12.18 -28.64
N PRO A 155 -5.00 12.15 -29.58
CA PRO A 155 -6.37 12.59 -29.32
C PRO A 155 -7.12 11.71 -28.32
N VAL A 156 -6.78 10.42 -28.23
CA VAL A 156 -7.36 9.50 -27.27
C VAL A 156 -6.85 9.83 -25.86
N PHE A 157 -5.54 9.96 -25.69
CA PHE A 157 -4.93 10.33 -24.40
C PHE A 157 -5.40 11.71 -23.90
N THR A 158 -5.35 12.73 -24.77
CA THR A 158 -5.83 14.07 -24.41
C THR A 158 -7.35 14.11 -24.17
N GLY A 159 -8.12 13.24 -24.84
CA GLY A 159 -9.53 13.03 -24.55
C GLY A 159 -9.78 12.50 -23.13
N LEU A 160 -8.98 11.52 -22.65
CA LEU A 160 -9.07 11.04 -21.27
C LEU A 160 -8.74 12.13 -20.25
N LEU A 161 -7.73 12.97 -20.52
CA LEU A 161 -7.42 14.12 -19.67
C LEU A 161 -8.58 15.12 -19.62
N GLN A 162 -9.27 15.36 -20.74
CA GLN A 162 -10.46 16.20 -20.75
C GLN A 162 -11.62 15.59 -19.95
N LEU A 163 -11.82 14.27 -19.99
CA LEU A 163 -12.80 13.62 -19.12
C LEU A 163 -12.45 13.82 -17.63
N ALA A 164 -11.18 13.66 -17.24
CA ALA A 164 -10.81 13.91 -15.85
C ALA A 164 -11.09 15.35 -15.39
N ARG A 165 -10.92 16.34 -16.27
CA ARG A 165 -11.28 17.74 -15.98
C ARG A 165 -12.78 17.94 -15.87
N GLU A 166 -13.54 17.40 -16.82
CA GLU A 166 -14.99 17.54 -16.87
C GLU A 166 -15.69 16.92 -15.66
N TYR A 167 -15.24 15.74 -15.22
CA TYR A 167 -15.81 15.04 -14.06
C TYR A 167 -15.07 15.38 -12.74
N GLU A 168 -14.07 16.27 -12.80
CA GLU A 168 -13.22 16.68 -11.66
C GLU A 168 -12.56 15.49 -10.92
N LEU A 169 -12.17 14.49 -11.70
CA LEU A 169 -11.65 13.22 -11.21
C LEU A 169 -10.11 13.20 -11.11
N PRO A 170 -9.55 12.49 -10.11
CA PRO A 170 -8.14 12.12 -10.12
C PRO A 170 -7.75 11.33 -11.37
N PHE A 171 -6.48 11.47 -11.76
CA PHE A 171 -5.90 10.76 -12.90
C PHE A 171 -4.65 10.00 -12.47
N LEU A 172 -4.74 8.68 -12.41
CA LEU A 172 -3.61 7.78 -12.15
C LEU A 172 -2.86 7.55 -13.46
N ILE A 173 -1.63 8.06 -13.52
CA ILE A 173 -0.78 8.03 -14.71
C ILE A 173 0.50 7.27 -14.42
N HIS A 174 0.79 6.29 -15.27
CA HIS A 174 2.03 5.55 -15.27
C HIS A 174 2.87 6.02 -16.44
N THR A 175 4.00 6.65 -16.15
CA THR A 175 4.99 6.96 -17.18
C THR A 175 6.20 6.07 -17.01
N ASP A 176 6.23 4.95 -17.73
CA ASP A 176 7.43 4.13 -17.93
C ASP A 176 8.36 4.82 -18.95
N ALA A 177 8.18 6.13 -19.12
CA ALA A 177 9.03 6.97 -19.89
C ALA A 177 10.32 7.13 -19.07
N GLY A 178 11.44 6.61 -19.55
CA GLY A 178 12.76 6.72 -18.90
C GLY A 178 13.27 8.15 -18.64
N ASN A 179 12.41 9.19 -18.73
CA ASN A 179 12.67 10.53 -18.24
C ASN A 179 11.39 11.30 -17.83
N TYR A 180 11.44 12.01 -16.69
CA TYR A 180 10.36 12.87 -16.17
C TYR A 180 9.88 13.95 -17.16
N ARG A 181 10.72 14.33 -18.15
CA ARG A 181 10.41 15.32 -19.19
C ARG A 181 9.24 14.92 -20.07
N TYR A 182 8.81 13.67 -20.05
CA TYR A 182 7.56 13.29 -20.68
C TYR A 182 6.35 13.82 -19.90
N PHE A 183 6.33 13.57 -18.59
CA PHE A 183 5.21 13.94 -17.72
C PHE A 183 5.18 15.44 -17.36
N LEU A 184 6.33 16.08 -17.15
CA LEU A 184 6.41 17.47 -16.71
C LEU A 184 5.58 18.46 -17.58
N PRO A 185 5.61 18.40 -18.92
CA PRO A 185 4.76 19.26 -19.75
C PRO A 185 3.26 18.93 -19.63
N ILE A 186 2.91 17.68 -19.33
CA ILE A 186 1.52 17.26 -19.14
C ILE A 186 0.98 17.88 -17.84
N CYS A 187 1.67 17.69 -16.70
CA CYS A 187 1.19 18.22 -15.42
C CYS A 187 1.10 19.75 -15.43
N LYS A 188 2.02 20.45 -16.11
CA LYS A 188 1.97 21.91 -16.29
C LYS A 188 0.79 22.38 -17.15
N LYS A 189 0.42 21.61 -18.17
CA LYS A 189 -0.66 21.97 -19.09
C LYS A 189 -2.04 21.78 -18.48
N TYR A 190 -2.18 20.85 -17.53
CA TYR A 190 -3.44 20.51 -16.88
C TYR A 190 -3.35 20.71 -15.36
N PRO A 191 -3.13 21.95 -14.88
CA PRO A 191 -2.89 22.23 -13.46
C PRO A 191 -4.12 21.96 -12.56
N ASP A 192 -5.31 21.81 -13.15
CA ASP A 192 -6.57 21.52 -12.48
C ASP A 192 -6.84 20.01 -12.31
N ILE A 193 -6.12 19.14 -13.03
CA ILE A 193 -6.19 17.69 -12.80
C ILE A 193 -5.33 17.33 -11.60
N ARG A 194 -5.88 16.57 -10.66
CA ARG A 194 -5.11 15.95 -9.56
C ARG A 194 -4.48 14.66 -10.07
N PHE A 195 -3.19 14.69 -10.35
CA PHE A 195 -2.46 13.52 -10.83
C PHE A 195 -1.92 12.68 -9.67
N ILE A 196 -2.08 11.36 -9.79
CA ILE A 196 -1.31 10.38 -9.03
C ILE A 196 -0.29 9.80 -10.01
N TRP A 197 1.00 10.04 -9.74
CA TRP A 197 2.08 9.56 -10.60
C TRP A 197 2.57 8.22 -10.10
N ALA A 198 2.15 7.15 -10.80
CA ALA A 198 2.37 5.76 -10.42
C ALA A 198 3.86 5.45 -10.25
N HIS A 199 4.15 4.71 -9.17
CA HIS A 199 5.48 4.20 -8.82
C HIS A 199 6.59 5.26 -8.85
N ALA A 200 6.24 6.54 -8.68
CA ALA A 200 7.12 7.68 -8.84
C ALA A 200 8.01 7.54 -10.10
N GLY A 201 7.43 7.20 -11.25
CA GLY A 201 8.19 7.05 -12.50
C GLY A 201 9.09 5.81 -12.56
N GLY A 202 8.78 4.77 -11.80
CA GLY A 202 9.42 3.46 -11.87
C GLY A 202 10.84 3.46 -11.32
N ILE A 203 11.85 3.50 -12.19
CA ILE A 203 13.27 3.42 -11.81
C ILE A 203 13.89 4.74 -11.31
N PHE A 204 13.12 5.83 -11.30
CA PHE A 204 13.64 7.16 -10.98
C PHE A 204 14.13 7.31 -9.55
N GLY A 205 15.17 8.13 -9.37
CA GLY A 205 15.65 8.55 -8.06
C GLY A 205 15.13 9.94 -7.66
N PRO A 206 15.39 10.40 -6.43
CA PRO A 206 14.94 11.71 -5.93
C PRO A 206 15.21 12.90 -6.86
N GLU A 207 16.39 12.94 -7.50
CA GLU A 207 16.78 14.03 -8.41
C GLU A 207 15.96 14.06 -9.71
N ASP A 208 15.46 12.92 -10.17
CA ASP A 208 14.58 12.84 -11.35
C ASP A 208 13.15 13.32 -11.03
N LEU A 209 12.71 13.12 -9.79
CA LEU A 209 11.36 13.46 -9.32
C LEU A 209 11.22 14.93 -8.97
N LYS A 210 12.28 15.52 -8.41
CA LYS A 210 12.31 16.89 -7.90
C LYS A 210 11.80 17.94 -8.91
N PRO A 211 12.20 17.93 -10.20
CA PRO A 211 11.69 18.90 -11.18
C PRO A 211 10.17 18.88 -11.35
N VAL A 212 9.53 17.70 -11.26
CA VAL A 212 8.07 17.57 -11.34
C VAL A 212 7.43 18.05 -10.05
N MET A 213 7.96 17.62 -8.91
CA MET A 213 7.41 17.99 -7.60
C MET A 213 7.50 19.49 -7.33
N GLU A 214 8.57 20.17 -7.78
CA GLU A 214 8.71 21.62 -7.65
C GLU A 214 7.76 22.39 -8.58
N ALA A 215 7.58 21.90 -9.81
CA ALA A 215 6.88 22.65 -10.84
C ALA A 215 5.36 22.40 -10.90
N CYS A 216 4.89 21.26 -10.39
CA CYS A 216 3.49 20.83 -10.50
C CYS A 216 2.91 20.51 -9.12
N ALA A 217 2.20 21.48 -8.52
CA ALA A 217 1.55 21.34 -7.21
C ALA A 217 0.39 20.33 -7.21
N ASN A 218 -0.14 20.02 -8.39
CA ASN A 218 -1.24 19.09 -8.63
C ASN A 218 -0.79 17.62 -8.79
N VAL A 219 0.51 17.33 -8.66
CA VAL A 219 1.07 15.97 -8.73
C VAL A 219 1.28 15.41 -7.32
N TRP A 220 0.84 14.17 -7.13
CA TRP A 220 1.06 13.34 -5.95
C TRP A 220 1.85 12.10 -6.37
N LEU A 221 2.87 11.75 -5.62
CA LEU A 221 3.65 10.54 -5.87
C LEU A 221 2.97 9.35 -5.24
N ASP A 222 2.93 8.27 -6.01
CA ASP A 222 2.64 6.93 -5.54
C ASP A 222 3.96 6.14 -5.44
N LEU A 223 4.25 5.59 -4.26
CA LEU A 223 5.43 4.75 -4.03
C LEU A 223 5.15 3.24 -4.15
N ALA A 224 3.95 2.80 -4.53
CA ALA A 224 3.70 1.39 -4.85
C ALA A 224 4.68 0.87 -5.92
N ALA A 225 4.94 -0.44 -5.95
CA ALA A 225 5.89 -1.08 -6.87
C ALA A 225 7.34 -0.57 -6.79
N ARG A 226 7.73 0.16 -5.74
CA ARG A 226 9.14 0.52 -5.47
C ARG A 226 9.89 -0.54 -4.66
N ASP A 227 9.22 -1.66 -4.40
CA ASP A 227 9.76 -2.84 -3.75
C ASP A 227 10.71 -3.64 -4.67
N PRO A 228 11.47 -4.60 -4.11
CA PRO A 228 12.43 -5.39 -4.87
C PRO A 228 11.86 -6.30 -5.97
N TRP A 229 10.55 -6.54 -5.98
CA TRP A 229 9.87 -7.41 -6.96
C TRP A 229 9.37 -6.65 -8.19
N HIS A 230 9.49 -5.32 -8.18
CA HIS A 230 9.05 -4.42 -9.25
C HIS A 230 10.16 -3.48 -9.75
N TYR A 231 10.23 -2.24 -9.26
CA TYR A 231 11.24 -1.27 -9.72
C TYR A 231 12.48 -1.18 -8.82
N ALA A 232 12.40 -1.71 -7.60
CA ALA A 232 13.42 -1.58 -6.55
C ALA A 232 13.85 -0.11 -6.31
N GLY A 233 15.00 0.06 -5.65
CA GLY A 233 15.67 1.36 -5.58
C GLY A 233 15.06 2.37 -4.60
N LEU A 234 14.16 1.95 -3.70
CA LEU A 234 13.70 2.79 -2.57
C LEU A 234 14.40 2.47 -1.24
N ALA A 235 14.45 1.20 -0.84
CA ALA A 235 15.05 0.76 0.41
C ALA A 235 15.73 -0.62 0.26
N ASP A 236 16.65 -0.94 1.16
CA ASP A 236 17.24 -2.28 1.29
C ASP A 236 16.36 -3.26 2.08
N ALA A 237 16.86 -4.49 2.30
CA ALA A 237 16.12 -5.56 2.97
C ALA A 237 15.85 -5.25 4.46
N GLU A 238 16.69 -4.42 5.09
CA GLU A 238 16.54 -3.95 6.46
C GLU A 238 15.60 -2.73 6.58
N GLY A 239 15.07 -2.26 5.44
CA GLY A 239 14.19 -1.11 5.34
C GLY A 239 14.93 0.23 5.40
N GLU A 240 16.25 0.26 5.29
CA GLU A 240 16.99 1.52 5.20
C GLU A 240 16.80 2.12 3.81
N LEU A 241 16.35 3.38 3.77
CA LEU A 241 16.16 4.10 2.51
C LEU A 241 17.51 4.35 1.83
N PHE A 242 17.57 4.16 0.51
CA PHE A 242 18.76 4.49 -0.25
C PHE A 242 19.04 6.00 -0.24
N PRO A 243 20.29 6.43 -0.54
CA PRO A 243 20.70 7.83 -0.38
C PRO A 243 19.76 8.85 -1.05
N GLY A 244 19.41 9.91 -0.30
CA GLY A 244 18.57 11.02 -0.76
C GLY A 244 17.06 10.80 -0.62
N TRP A 245 16.58 9.56 -0.52
CA TRP A 245 15.15 9.28 -0.38
C TRP A 245 14.57 9.81 0.92
N ARG A 246 15.31 9.69 2.03
CA ARG A 246 14.84 10.19 3.33
C ARG A 246 14.56 11.68 3.29
N GLU A 247 15.52 12.47 2.81
CA GLU A 247 15.43 13.92 2.72
C GLU A 247 14.32 14.33 1.75
N PHE A 248 14.24 13.67 0.59
CA PHE A 248 13.22 13.92 -0.41
C PHE A 248 11.81 13.65 0.11
N ILE A 249 11.61 12.50 0.75
CA ILE A 249 10.31 12.12 1.31
C ILE A 249 9.89 13.12 2.40
N ILE A 250 10.81 13.53 3.28
CA ILE A 250 10.51 14.54 4.31
C ILE A 250 10.14 15.88 3.66
N GLN A 251 10.86 16.29 2.61
CA GLN A 251 10.62 17.55 1.90
C GLN A 251 9.25 17.58 1.21
N TYR A 252 8.82 16.48 0.59
CA TYR A 252 7.58 16.39 -0.19
C TYR A 252 6.46 15.60 0.49
N GLN A 253 6.59 15.33 1.80
CA GLN A 253 5.75 14.42 2.57
C GLN A 253 4.24 14.65 2.45
N ASP A 254 3.78 15.85 2.12
CA ASP A 254 2.35 16.18 1.99
C ASP A 254 1.77 15.82 0.61
N ARG A 255 2.56 15.28 -0.31
CA ARG A 255 2.10 14.84 -1.64
C ARG A 255 2.70 13.48 -2.03
N ILE A 256 2.94 12.63 -1.03
CA ILE A 256 3.45 11.27 -1.21
C ILE A 256 2.47 10.28 -0.56
N MET A 257 2.05 9.28 -1.31
CA MET A 257 1.23 8.15 -0.87
C MET A 257 1.94 6.86 -1.28
N THR A 258 1.38 5.71 -0.91
CA THR A 258 1.94 4.40 -1.27
C THR A 258 0.80 3.38 -1.42
N GLY A 259 1.11 2.23 -2.02
CA GLY A 259 0.20 1.11 -2.19
C GLY A 259 0.99 -0.19 -2.41
N SER A 260 0.34 -1.23 -2.93
CA SER A 260 1.00 -2.51 -3.19
C SER A 260 1.38 -2.72 -4.65
N ASP A 261 0.51 -2.33 -5.58
CA ASP A 261 0.52 -2.80 -6.99
C ASP A 261 0.60 -4.34 -7.06
N PRO A 262 -0.48 -5.07 -6.71
CA PRO A 262 -0.43 -6.51 -6.48
C PRO A 262 -0.40 -7.30 -7.78
N VAL A 263 0.69 -7.16 -8.53
CA VAL A 263 1.02 -7.83 -9.78
C VAL A 263 2.28 -8.66 -9.53
N TRP A 264 2.34 -9.90 -10.01
CA TRP A 264 3.54 -10.73 -9.84
C TRP A 264 4.31 -10.94 -11.13
N ASN A 265 5.63 -11.09 -11.01
CA ASN A 265 6.56 -11.30 -12.14
C ASN A 265 6.50 -10.17 -13.19
N ALA A 266 6.34 -8.91 -12.75
CA ALA A 266 6.24 -7.73 -13.62
C ALA A 266 7.43 -7.53 -14.59
N PHE A 267 8.57 -8.18 -14.34
CA PHE A 267 9.73 -8.20 -15.24
C PHE A 267 9.52 -9.01 -16.53
N GLN A 268 8.45 -9.82 -16.62
CA GLN A 268 8.20 -10.70 -17.77
C GLN A 268 7.23 -10.05 -18.77
N ILE A 269 7.74 -9.76 -19.98
CA ILE A 269 7.06 -8.97 -21.02
C ILE A 269 5.71 -9.58 -21.49
N TYR A 270 5.49 -10.88 -21.34
CA TYR A 270 4.35 -11.60 -21.94
C TYR A 270 3.34 -12.17 -20.94
N ARG A 271 3.47 -11.91 -19.64
CA ARG A 271 2.57 -12.51 -18.63
C ARG A 271 1.25 -11.77 -18.42
N TRP A 272 1.07 -10.60 -19.04
CA TRP A 272 -0.14 -9.78 -18.91
C TRP A 272 -1.45 -10.48 -19.33
N TYR A 273 -1.37 -11.67 -19.94
CA TYR A 273 -2.50 -12.47 -20.40
C TYR A 273 -2.64 -13.82 -19.68
N GLU A 274 -1.80 -14.09 -18.69
CA GLU A 274 -1.82 -15.30 -17.87
C GLU A 274 -2.42 -15.01 -16.50
N ALA A 275 -2.87 -16.05 -15.81
CA ALA A 275 -3.25 -15.94 -14.40
C ALA A 275 -2.12 -15.28 -13.57
N ASP A 276 -2.51 -14.28 -12.78
CA ASP A 276 -1.59 -13.45 -12.01
C ASP A 276 -1.76 -13.73 -10.51
N GLU A 277 -0.65 -14.10 -9.87
CA GLU A 277 -0.56 -14.52 -8.48
C GLU A 277 -0.12 -13.36 -7.56
N GLY A 278 -0.16 -12.10 -8.01
CA GLY A 278 0.25 -10.92 -7.23
C GLY A 278 -0.41 -10.81 -5.85
N TRP A 279 -1.64 -11.30 -5.71
CA TRP A 279 -2.34 -11.33 -4.42
C TRP A 279 -1.75 -12.33 -3.42
N ASP A 280 -1.08 -13.40 -3.86
CA ASP A 280 -0.38 -14.33 -2.98
C ASP A 280 0.84 -13.68 -2.31
N HIS A 281 1.33 -12.58 -2.89
CA HIS A 281 2.49 -11.81 -2.44
C HIS A 281 2.13 -10.47 -1.79
N TYR A 282 0.84 -10.18 -1.62
CA TYR A 282 0.35 -8.91 -1.09
C TYR A 282 0.95 -8.54 0.27
N ASP A 283 1.04 -9.52 1.18
CA ASP A 283 1.62 -9.34 2.52
C ASP A 283 3.08 -8.87 2.42
N ASP A 284 3.86 -9.41 1.47
CA ASP A 284 5.27 -9.06 1.26
C ASP A 284 5.42 -7.62 0.75
N PHE A 285 4.57 -7.22 -0.20
CA PHE A 285 4.56 -5.85 -0.75
C PHE A 285 4.26 -4.82 0.34
N LEU A 286 3.21 -5.03 1.13
CA LEU A 286 2.87 -4.10 2.21
C LEU A 286 3.91 -4.10 3.32
N GLN A 287 4.48 -5.26 3.66
CA GLN A 287 5.48 -5.36 4.71
C GLN A 287 6.76 -4.61 4.30
N PHE A 288 7.16 -4.65 3.02
CA PHE A 288 8.24 -3.81 2.51
C PHE A 288 7.99 -2.32 2.81
N HIS A 289 6.78 -1.83 2.49
CA HIS A 289 6.43 -0.44 2.75
C HIS A 289 6.41 -0.10 4.24
N ARG A 290 5.84 -0.99 5.07
CA ARG A 290 5.84 -0.83 6.54
C ARG A 290 7.25 -0.78 7.11
N ASN A 291 8.19 -1.57 6.59
CA ASN A 291 9.56 -1.65 7.09
C ASN A 291 10.32 -0.32 6.96
N TRP A 292 10.35 0.28 5.78
CA TRP A 292 11.06 1.55 5.61
C TRP A 292 10.32 2.72 6.27
N LEU A 293 8.98 2.67 6.34
CA LEU A 293 8.20 3.68 7.06
C LEU A 293 8.56 3.73 8.57
N MET A 294 8.95 2.60 9.18
CA MET A 294 9.41 2.58 10.58
C MET A 294 10.72 3.36 10.81
N LYS A 295 11.51 3.60 9.76
CA LYS A 295 12.74 4.41 9.85
C LYS A 295 12.45 5.92 9.78
N MET A 296 11.23 6.31 9.41
CA MET A 296 10.85 7.71 9.22
C MET A 296 10.32 8.35 10.51
N PRO A 297 10.33 9.70 10.63
CA PRO A 297 9.62 10.36 11.72
C PRO A 297 8.15 9.90 11.77
N PRO A 298 7.57 9.58 12.95
CA PRO A 298 6.25 8.97 13.04
C PRO A 298 5.14 9.74 12.30
N SER A 299 5.18 11.08 12.35
CA SER A 299 4.22 11.93 11.65
C SER A 299 4.35 11.88 10.12
N VAL A 300 5.57 11.68 9.60
CA VAL A 300 5.82 11.52 8.16
C VAL A 300 5.33 10.13 7.72
N ALA A 301 5.62 9.10 8.52
CA ALA A 301 5.19 7.74 8.24
C ALA A 301 3.66 7.64 8.18
N GLU A 302 2.95 8.24 9.15
CA GLU A 302 1.49 8.27 9.16
C GLU A 302 0.89 9.00 7.95
N LYS A 303 1.50 10.12 7.52
CA LYS A 303 1.05 10.85 6.34
C LYS A 303 1.07 9.97 5.09
N ILE A 304 2.21 9.34 4.82
CA ILE A 304 2.41 8.55 3.61
C ILE A 304 1.57 7.27 3.65
N ARG A 305 1.51 6.62 4.82
CA ARG A 305 0.76 5.37 5.01
C ARG A 305 -0.75 5.56 4.91
N LEU A 306 -1.29 6.72 5.28
CA LEU A 306 -2.74 6.87 5.49
C LEU A 306 -3.28 8.27 5.20
N THR A 307 -2.87 9.29 5.96
CA THR A 307 -3.67 10.53 6.02
C THR A 307 -3.61 11.35 4.74
N ASN A 308 -2.55 11.21 3.94
CA ASN A 308 -2.46 11.83 2.63
C ASN A 308 -3.52 11.25 1.67
N ALA A 309 -3.69 9.94 1.64
CA ALA A 309 -4.72 9.28 0.84
C ALA A 309 -6.13 9.69 1.29
N GLN A 310 -6.39 9.68 2.60
CA GLN A 310 -7.67 10.16 3.13
C GLN A 310 -7.94 11.62 2.75
N ARG A 311 -6.94 12.51 2.85
CA ARG A 311 -7.08 13.91 2.42
C ARG A 311 -7.32 14.03 0.92
N PHE A 312 -6.61 13.25 0.10
CA PHE A 312 -6.75 13.30 -1.35
C PHE A 312 -8.15 12.85 -1.80
N PHE A 313 -8.68 11.77 -1.22
CA PHE A 313 -9.95 11.18 -1.65
C PHE A 313 -11.19 11.71 -0.90
N SER A 314 -11.03 12.35 0.27
CA SER A 314 -12.15 12.96 1.02
C SER A 314 -12.79 14.19 0.36
N ILE A 315 -12.15 14.79 -0.66
CA ILE A 315 -12.65 15.99 -1.35
C ILE A 315 -14.02 15.75 -2.02
N ARG A 316 -14.43 14.50 -2.24
CA ARG A 316 -15.75 14.14 -2.81
C ARG A 316 -16.88 14.03 -1.78
N GLY A 317 -16.58 13.94 -0.48
CA GLY A 317 -17.58 13.77 0.60
C GLY A 317 -18.38 15.02 0.96
N ARG A 318 -18.51 16.00 0.05
CA ARG A 318 -19.30 17.25 0.23
C ARG A 318 -20.40 17.43 -0.82
N MET A 319 -20.83 16.36 -1.47
CA MET A 319 -21.95 16.38 -2.41
C MET A 319 -22.99 15.32 -2.07
N ASP A 320 -23.37 15.26 -0.79
CA ASP A 320 -24.65 14.74 -0.31
C ASP A 320 -25.37 15.86 0.44
#